data_AF-A0A2N2S806-F1
#
_entry.id   AF-A0A2N2S806-F1
#
_cell.length_a   1.000
_cell.length_b   1.000
_cell.length_c   1.000
_cell.angle_alpha   90.00
_cell.angle_beta   90.00
_cell.angle_gamma   90.00
#
_symmetry.space_group_name_H-M   'P 1'
#
loop_
_entity.id
_entity.type
_entity.pdbx_description
1 polymer ?
#
loop_
_entity_poly.entity_id
_entity_poly.type
_entity_poly.pdbx_seq_one_letter_code
_entity_poly.pdbx_strand_id
1 'polypeptide(L)' 'PALFIGDSKYDFEAATRAGLDFVFLSDWTEVADWEDYCKAHGIQVRNNISNLMD' A
#
# COMPACT_ATOMS: atom_id res chain seq x y z
N PRO A 1 11.29 -9.82 10.03
CA PRO A 1 9.98 -9.22 9.68
C PRO A 1 10.21 -7.77 9.25
N ALA A 2 9.58 -7.33 8.18
CA ALA A 2 9.70 -5.96 7.67
C ALA A 2 8.41 -5.56 6.96
N LEU A 3 8.04 -4.29 7.10
CA LEU A 3 6.87 -3.67 6.48
C LEU A 3 7.35 -2.75 5.35
N PHE A 4 6.82 -2.95 4.15
CA PHE A 4 6.98 -2.05 3.02
C PHE A 4 5.78 -1.10 2.98
N ILE A 5 6.04 0.20 2.90
CA ILE A 5 5.01 1.24 2.77
C ILE A 5 5.21 1.91 1.41
N GLY A 6 4.16 1.97 0.60
CA GLY A 6 4.20 2.59 -0.72
C GLY A 6 2.83 3.10 -1.14
N ASP A 7 2.77 3.72 -2.30
CA ASP A 7 1.58 4.42 -2.81
C ASP A 7 1.28 4.07 -4.27
N SER A 8 2.02 3.13 -4.87
CA SER A 8 1.80 2.69 -6.24
C SER A 8 1.51 1.18 -6.34
N LYS A 9 0.94 0.78 -7.48
CA LYS A 9 0.79 -0.65 -7.83
C LYS A 9 2.14 -1.35 -7.92
N TYR A 10 3.18 -0.63 -8.34
CA TYR A 10 4.54 -1.16 -8.46
C TYR A 10 5.14 -1.47 -7.09
N ASP A 11 4.92 -0.63 -6.07
CA ASP A 11 5.40 -0.89 -4.71
C ASP A 11 4.77 -2.15 -4.12
N PHE A 12 3.46 -2.35 -4.36
CA PHE A 12 2.77 -3.57 -3.95
C PHE A 12 3.35 -4.80 -4.65
N GLU A 13 3.60 -4.74 -5.96
CA GLU A 13 4.23 -5.84 -6.71
C GLU A 13 5.65 -6.12 -6.21
N ALA A 14 6.44 -5.09 -5.94
CA ALA A 14 7.80 -5.22 -5.42
C ALA A 14 7.81 -5.85 -4.03
N ALA A 15 6.96 -5.38 -3.11
CA ALA A 15 6.81 -5.94 -1.78
C ALA A 15 6.35 -7.40 -1.82
N THR A 16 5.35 -7.72 -2.65
CA THR A 16 4.84 -9.08 -2.84
C THR A 16 5.93 -10.02 -3.35
N ARG A 17 6.70 -9.61 -4.37
CA ARG A 17 7.81 -10.41 -4.92
C ARG A 17 8.94 -10.61 -3.91
N ALA A 18 9.16 -9.64 -3.02
CA ALA A 18 10.15 -9.73 -1.95
C ALA A 18 9.64 -10.51 -0.72
N GLY A 19 8.36 -10.89 -0.68
CA GLY A 19 7.75 -11.56 0.48
C GLY A 19 7.62 -10.66 1.71
N LEU A 20 7.37 -9.37 1.49
CA LEU A 20 7.21 -8.35 2.55
C LEU A 20 5.74 -8.05 2.81
N ASP A 21 5.41 -7.72 4.06
CA ASP A 21 4.11 -7.13 4.39
C ASP A 21 4.00 -5.75 3.72
N PHE A 22 2.81 -5.35 3.29
CA PHE A 22 2.59 -4.10 2.55
C PHE A 22 1.42 -3.28 3.08
N VAL A 23 1.64 -1.96 3.21
CA VAL A 23 0.59 -0.97 3.49
C VAL A 23 0.62 0.13 2.43
N PHE A 24 -0.55 0.43 1.88
CA PHE A 24 -0.73 1.47 0.87
C PHE A 24 -1.03 2.84 1.53
N LEU A 25 -0.38 3.91 1.07
CA LEU A 25 -0.64 5.28 1.52
C LEU A 25 -1.46 6.08 0.49
N SER A 26 -2.73 6.34 0.79
CA SER A 26 -3.65 6.98 -0.16
C SER A 26 -3.42 8.49 -0.35
N ASP A 27 -2.83 9.20 0.61
CA ASP A 27 -2.56 10.64 0.46
C ASP A 27 -1.39 10.91 -0.50
N TRP A 28 -0.61 9.88 -0.85
CA TRP A 28 0.62 10.01 -1.65
C TRP A 28 0.42 9.56 -3.10
N THR A 29 -0.63 8.79 -3.37
CA THR A 29 -0.80 8.11 -4.64
C THR A 29 -1.27 9.03 -5.77
N GLU A 30 -0.71 8.83 -6.97
CA GLU A 30 -1.26 9.35 -8.22
C GLU A 30 -2.14 8.31 -8.97
N VAL A 31 -2.34 7.12 -8.38
CA VAL A 31 -3.08 6.02 -9.00
C VAL A 31 -4.57 6.30 -8.93
N ALA A 32 -5.20 6.68 -10.04
CA ALA A 32 -6.61 7.07 -10.08
C ALA A 32 -7.60 5.99 -9.58
N ASP A 33 -7.29 4.72 -9.79
CA ASP A 33 -8.13 3.56 -9.43
C ASP A 33 -7.62 2.81 -8.18
N TRP A 34 -6.89 3.50 -7.29
CA TRP A 34 -6.23 2.87 -6.16
C TRP A 34 -7.20 2.15 -5.21
N GLU A 35 -8.41 2.70 -5.00
CA GLU A 35 -9.42 2.12 -4.09
C GLU A 35 -9.85 0.74 -4.57
N ASP A 36 -10.26 0.64 -5.84
CA ASP A 36 -10.67 -0.62 -6.47
C ASP A 36 -9.50 -1.61 -6.51
N TYR A 37 -8.29 -1.13 -6.82
CA TYR A 37 -7.09 -1.95 -6.84
C TYR A 37 -6.77 -2.54 -5.46
N CYS A 38 -6.75 -1.71 -4.41
CA CYS A 38 -6.48 -2.13 -3.05
C CYS A 38 -7.54 -3.10 -2.55
N LYS A 39 -8.82 -2.83 -2.84
CA LYS A 39 -9.92 -3.72 -2.48
C LYS A 39 -9.82 -5.08 -3.18
N ALA A 40 -9.51 -5.11 -4.46
CA ALA A 40 -9.37 -6.35 -5.24
C ALA A 40 -8.22 -7.24 -4.73
N HIS A 41 -7.17 -6.63 -4.18
CA HIS A 41 -5.98 -7.34 -3.67
C HIS A 41 -5.97 -7.51 -2.15
N GLY A 42 -6.98 -7.00 -1.43
CA GLY A 42 -7.03 -7.05 0.03
C GLY A 42 -5.92 -6.24 0.73
N ILE A 43 -5.48 -5.14 0.11
CA ILE A 43 -4.37 -4.33 0.62
C ILE A 43 -4.85 -3.47 1.79
N GLN A 44 -4.07 -3.44 2.88
CA GLN A 44 -4.30 -2.52 3.97
C GLN A 44 -3.93 -1.10 3.55
N VAL A 45 -4.87 -0.17 3.72
CA VAL A 45 -4.69 1.24 3.39
C VAL A 45 -4.59 2.09 4.66
N ARG A 46 -3.74 3.11 4.62
CA ARG A 46 -3.72 4.25 5.54
C ARG A 46 -3.62 5.53 4.73
N ASN A 47 -4.10 6.64 5.29
CA ASN A 47 -4.02 7.92 4.59
C ASN A 47 -2.57 8.35 4.42
N ASN A 48 -1.83 8.36 5.53
CA ASN A 48 -0.42 8.76 5.59
C ASN A 48 0.29 8.05 6.76
N ILE A 49 1.59 8.27 6.89
CA ILE A 49 2.44 7.63 7.92
C ILE A 49 1.96 7.93 9.35
N SER A 50 1.35 9.09 9.61
CA SER A 50 0.91 9.42 10.97
C SER A 50 -0.22 8.50 11.46
N ASN A 51 -0.98 7.90 10.53
CA ASN A 51 -2.07 6.97 10.87
C ASN A 51 -1.64 5.49 10.87
N LEU A 52 -0.34 5.20 10.88
CA LEU A 52 0.13 3.81 10.82
C LEU A 52 -0.11 3.04 12.13
N MET A 53 -0.15 3.75 13.27
CA MET A 53 -0.29 3.16 14.60
C MET A 53 -1.72 3.25 15.16
N ASP A 54 -2.63 3.85 14.40
CA ASP A 54 -4.07 3.93 14.69
C ASP A 54 -4.81 2.69 14.15
#